data_AF-N1RJR5-F1
#
_entry.id   AF-N1RJR5-F1
#
_cell.length_a   1.000
_cell.length_b   1.000
_cell.length_c   1.000
_cell.angle_alpha   90.00
_cell.angle_beta   90.00
_cell.angle_gamma   90.00
#
_symmetry.space_group_name_H-M   'P 1'
#
loop_
_entity.id
_entity.type
_entity.pdbx_description
1 polymer ?
#
loop_
_entity_poly.entity_id
_entity_poly.type
_entity_poly.pdbx_seq_one_letter_code
_entity_poly.pdbx_strand_id
1 'polypeptide(L)'
;MRPSLPGSSLPPPPLSLYLFPPVQPDGLVLPVLDVPREVYYTSQLHQILWVHKDSGGIGDRFCIPVYARYFGQARGPGHPFKGSGEIDYCDLPDEWVAGAKVEESIAAASFVDTKGDKGFVSFDVPSTVCVKARYAKAMCLGGLFYWTGAGDRAGPESLVAAGWKTLHSK
;
A
#
# COMPACT_ATOMS: atom_id res chain seq x y z
N MET A 1 17.76 -27.40 -27.16
CA MET A 1 16.35 -27.65 -26.81
C MET A 1 16.15 -27.34 -25.34
N ARG A 2 15.38 -26.30 -25.00
CA ARG A 2 14.87 -26.10 -23.61
C ARG A 2 13.47 -26.73 -23.53
N PRO A 3 13.11 -27.41 -22.43
CA PRO A 3 11.75 -27.91 -22.27
C PRO A 3 10.79 -26.75 -22.00
N SER A 4 9.65 -26.75 -22.68
CA SER A 4 8.52 -25.86 -22.45
C SER A 4 7.70 -26.33 -21.24
N LEU A 5 7.49 -25.46 -20.25
CA LEU A 5 6.60 -25.71 -19.12
C LEU A 5 5.13 -25.57 -19.54
N PRO A 6 4.20 -26.39 -18.99
CA PRO A 6 2.79 -26.35 -19.35
C PRO A 6 2.09 -25.12 -18.75
N GLY A 7 1.10 -24.62 -19.48
CA GLY A 7 0.36 -23.40 -19.17
C GLY A 7 -0.27 -23.41 -17.79
N SER A 8 0.22 -22.51 -16.93
CA SER A 8 -0.56 -21.97 -15.81
C SER A 8 -1.02 -20.59 -16.25
N SER A 9 -2.33 -20.41 -16.40
CA SER A 9 -2.92 -19.09 -16.57
C SER A 9 -2.78 -18.34 -15.25
N LEU A 10 -1.66 -17.63 -15.08
CA LEU A 10 -1.54 -16.62 -14.04
C LEU A 10 -2.69 -15.61 -14.21
N PRO A 11 -3.36 -15.18 -13.13
CA PRO A 11 -4.34 -14.11 -13.23
C PRO A 11 -3.66 -12.88 -13.85
N PRO A 12 -4.34 -12.14 -14.74
CA PRO A 12 -3.74 -10.97 -15.35
C PRO A 12 -3.32 -9.99 -14.26
N PRO A 13 -2.16 -9.32 -14.40
CA PRO A 13 -1.77 -8.28 -13.48
C PRO A 13 -2.86 -7.20 -13.45
N PRO A 14 -3.20 -6.62 -12.28
CA PRO A 14 -4.08 -5.47 -12.24
C PRO A 14 -3.46 -4.34 -13.08
N LEU A 15 -4.30 -3.77 -13.95
CA LEU A 15 -3.92 -2.79 -14.97
C LEU A 15 -3.35 -1.50 -14.34
N SER A 16 -2.23 -1.07 -14.93
CA SER A 16 -1.66 0.29 -14.95
C SER A 16 -0.91 0.79 -13.70
N LEU A 17 0.41 0.69 -13.85
CA LEU A 17 1.51 1.25 -13.07
C LEU A 17 1.66 2.76 -13.38
N TYR A 18 1.45 3.67 -12.41
CA TYR A 18 1.80 5.08 -12.57
C TYR A 18 2.50 5.64 -11.31
N LEU A 19 3.67 6.24 -11.54
CA LEU A 19 4.48 7.03 -10.61
C LEU A 19 3.79 8.37 -10.33
N PHE A 20 3.88 8.90 -9.10
CA PHE A 20 3.71 10.34 -8.84
C PHE A 20 4.98 10.94 -8.21
N PRO A 21 5.46 12.10 -8.71
CA PRO A 21 6.57 12.86 -8.13
C PRO A 21 6.16 13.55 -6.81
N PRO A 22 7.14 14.04 -6.00
CA PRO A 22 6.86 14.75 -4.76
C PRO A 22 6.05 16.04 -5.00
N VAL A 23 5.10 16.32 -4.11
CA VAL A 23 4.30 17.55 -4.12
C VAL A 23 5.23 18.76 -3.91
N GLN A 24 5.31 19.64 -4.92
CA GLN A 24 5.91 20.96 -4.77
C GLN A 24 4.85 22.00 -4.35
N PRO A 25 5.22 23.02 -3.56
CA PRO A 25 4.30 23.85 -2.78
C PRO A 25 3.45 24.86 -3.59
N ASP A 26 3.60 24.94 -4.90
CA ASP A 26 3.08 26.03 -5.72
C ASP A 26 2.25 25.50 -6.90
N GLY A 27 0.95 25.38 -6.63
CA GLY A 27 -0.06 24.75 -7.50
C GLY A 27 -0.35 25.48 -8.81
N LEU A 28 0.34 25.08 -9.88
CA LEU A 28 -0.04 25.39 -11.25
C LEU A 28 -0.23 24.10 -12.05
N VAL A 29 -1.50 23.81 -12.35
CA VAL A 29 -1.92 22.71 -13.22
C VAL A 29 -2.17 23.28 -14.61
N LEU A 30 -1.52 22.71 -15.63
CA LEU A 30 -1.85 22.91 -17.05
C LEU A 30 -1.76 21.58 -17.80
N PRO A 31 -2.49 21.44 -18.92
CA PRO A 31 -3.60 20.50 -18.98
C PRO A 31 -3.26 19.23 -19.76
N VAL A 32 -3.85 18.11 -19.36
CA VAL A 32 -4.07 16.97 -20.26
C VAL A 32 -5.56 16.98 -20.57
N LEU A 33 -5.88 17.40 -21.78
CA LEU A 33 -7.22 17.48 -22.35
C LEU A 33 -7.86 16.09 -22.44
N ASP A 34 -9.17 16.07 -22.21
CA ASP A 34 -10.12 14.95 -22.15
C ASP A 34 -9.96 14.00 -20.95
N VAL A 35 -10.83 14.24 -19.96
CA VAL A 35 -10.89 13.56 -18.65
C VAL A 35 -12.14 12.67 -18.59
N PRO A 36 -12.04 11.35 -18.86
CA PRO A 36 -13.05 10.37 -18.50
C PRO A 36 -12.86 9.91 -17.04
N ARG A 37 -13.95 9.44 -16.42
CA ARG A 37 -14.22 9.22 -14.97
C ARG A 37 -13.27 8.29 -14.17
N GLU A 38 -12.12 7.88 -14.68
CA GLU A 38 -11.17 6.97 -13.99
C GLU A 38 -10.18 7.69 -13.04
N VAL A 39 -10.18 9.03 -13.03
CA VAL A 39 -9.21 9.89 -12.32
C VAL A 39 -9.19 9.77 -10.78
N TYR A 40 -10.02 8.90 -10.17
CA TYR A 40 -10.15 8.76 -8.72
C TYR A 40 -10.06 7.33 -8.17
N TYR A 41 -9.55 6.35 -8.94
CA TYR A 41 -9.51 4.94 -8.54
C TYR A 41 -8.48 4.64 -7.42
N THR A 42 -8.88 5.06 -6.21
CA THR A 42 -8.42 4.67 -4.88
C THR A 42 -7.02 5.15 -4.45
N SER A 43 -7.02 5.94 -3.39
CA SER A 43 -5.87 6.29 -2.55
C SER A 43 -5.26 5.09 -1.79
N GLN A 44 -5.76 3.87 -2.02
CA GLN A 44 -5.23 2.62 -1.47
C GLN A 44 -4.31 1.92 -2.47
N LEU A 45 -4.65 1.91 -3.77
CA LEU A 45 -3.73 1.42 -4.81
C LEU A 45 -2.56 2.38 -5.07
N HIS A 46 -2.67 3.67 -4.71
CA HIS A 46 -1.55 4.62 -4.83
C HIS A 46 -0.49 4.54 -3.72
N GLN A 47 -0.72 3.79 -2.64
CA GLN A 47 0.34 3.37 -1.71
C GLN A 47 1.00 2.04 -2.14
N ILE A 48 0.34 1.32 -3.05
CA ILE A 48 0.75 0.02 -3.53
C ILE A 48 1.65 0.22 -4.74
N LEU A 49 2.93 -0.14 -4.56
CA LEU A 49 3.94 -0.35 -5.59
C LEU A 49 4.84 0.85 -5.94
N TRP A 50 5.68 1.26 -4.99
CA TRP A 50 7.07 1.56 -5.36
C TRP A 50 7.81 0.23 -5.57
N VAL A 51 7.60 -0.40 -6.74
CA VAL A 51 8.65 -1.29 -7.26
C VAL A 51 9.70 -0.35 -7.80
N HIS A 52 10.82 -0.25 -7.08
CA HIS A 52 12.02 0.36 -7.62
C HIS A 52 12.47 -0.52 -8.78
N LYS A 53 11.99 -0.21 -9.98
CA LYS A 53 12.35 -0.91 -11.21
C LYS A 53 13.73 -0.44 -11.65
N ASP A 54 14.74 -0.76 -10.86
CA ASP A 54 16.11 -0.78 -11.38
C ASP A 54 16.26 -2.07 -12.17
N SER A 55 15.89 -1.99 -13.45
CA SER A 55 16.50 -2.85 -14.48
C SER A 55 16.14 -4.34 -14.44
N GLY A 56 14.88 -4.72 -14.20
CA GLY A 56 14.36 -6.05 -14.58
C GLY A 56 15.14 -7.26 -14.05
N GLY A 57 15.81 -7.11 -12.90
CA GLY A 57 16.62 -8.14 -12.26
C GLY A 57 16.05 -8.55 -10.90
N ILE A 58 16.77 -9.44 -10.22
CA ILE A 58 16.52 -9.99 -8.85
C ILE A 58 16.42 -8.90 -7.74
N GLY A 59 16.43 -7.60 -8.09
CA GLY A 59 16.48 -6.46 -7.16
C GLY A 59 15.15 -5.77 -6.83
N ASP A 60 14.07 -6.06 -7.56
CA ASP A 60 12.77 -5.40 -7.35
C ASP A 60 12.19 -5.83 -5.98
N ARG A 61 11.81 -4.88 -5.12
CA ARG A 61 11.21 -5.14 -3.79
C ARG A 61 9.82 -4.52 -3.69
N PHE A 62 8.93 -5.16 -2.94
CA PHE A 62 7.62 -4.61 -2.65
C PHE A 62 7.71 -3.65 -1.45
N CYS A 63 7.39 -2.37 -1.66
CA CYS A 63 7.40 -1.37 -0.60
C CYS A 63 6.16 -1.49 0.32
N ILE A 64 6.39 -1.47 1.63
CA ILE A 64 5.40 -1.44 2.69
C ILE A 64 5.56 -0.11 3.44
N PRO A 65 4.56 0.80 3.37
CA PRO A 65 4.55 1.98 4.22
C PRO A 65 4.31 1.55 5.68
N VAL A 66 5.19 1.99 6.57
CA VAL A 66 5.10 1.74 8.02
C VAL A 66 4.58 2.98 8.73
N TYR A 67 3.56 3.58 8.11
CA TYR A 67 2.86 4.76 8.56
C TYR A 67 1.46 4.75 7.96
N ALA A 68 0.53 5.44 8.62
CA ALA A 68 -0.77 5.74 8.06
C ALA A 68 -0.76 7.07 7.31
N ARG A 69 -1.56 7.15 6.26
CA ARG A 69 -1.93 8.41 5.63
C ARG A 69 -3.40 8.71 5.93
N TYR A 70 -3.67 9.93 6.39
CA TYR A 70 -5.02 10.35 6.73
C TYR A 70 -5.52 11.49 5.86
N PHE A 71 -6.84 11.58 5.76
CA PHE A 71 -7.57 12.55 4.96
C PHE A 71 -8.72 13.10 5.79
N GLY A 72 -8.54 14.32 6.29
CA GLY A 72 -9.47 14.93 7.23
C GLY A 72 -10.86 15.10 6.64
N GLN A 73 -11.90 14.84 7.44
CA GLN A 73 -13.33 14.86 7.06
C GLN A 73 -13.76 13.82 6.01
N ALA A 74 -12.83 13.10 5.37
CA ALA A 74 -13.19 12.02 4.46
C ALA A 74 -13.81 10.85 5.22
N ARG A 75 -14.77 10.17 4.58
CA ARG A 75 -15.45 8.98 5.13
C ARG A 75 -15.10 7.70 4.40
N GLY A 76 -14.25 7.79 3.37
CA GLY A 76 -13.88 6.68 2.54
C GLY A 76 -13.01 7.10 1.35
N PRO A 77 -12.51 6.12 0.59
CA PRO A 77 -11.74 6.37 -0.63
C PRO A 77 -12.54 7.23 -1.61
N GLY A 78 -11.88 8.22 -2.23
CA GLY A 78 -12.49 9.10 -3.25
C GLY A 78 -13.42 10.18 -2.69
N HIS A 79 -13.64 10.26 -1.37
CA HIS A 79 -14.39 11.36 -0.78
C HIS A 79 -13.56 12.65 -0.75
N PRO A 80 -14.20 13.83 -0.86
CA PRO A 80 -13.55 15.10 -0.57
C PRO A 80 -12.97 15.11 0.84
N PHE A 81 -11.84 15.81 1.01
CA PHE A 81 -11.16 15.93 2.30
C PHE A 81 -10.65 17.35 2.53
N LYS A 82 -10.41 17.69 3.79
CA LYS A 82 -9.77 18.95 4.19
C LYS A 82 -8.58 18.63 5.09
N GLY A 83 -7.39 18.82 4.54
CA GLY A 83 -6.14 18.49 5.22
C GLY A 83 -5.80 17.00 5.10
N SER A 84 -4.50 16.73 5.03
CA SER A 84 -3.95 15.38 4.98
C SER A 84 -2.60 15.37 5.69
N GLY A 85 -2.18 14.20 6.13
CA GLY A 85 -0.87 14.02 6.73
C GLY A 85 -0.54 12.55 6.93
N GLU A 86 0.55 12.32 7.64
CA GLU A 86 1.09 10.99 7.91
C GLU A 86 1.28 10.84 9.42
N ILE A 87 1.11 9.61 9.92
CA ILE A 87 1.31 9.23 11.32
C ILE A 87 2.06 7.89 11.30
N ASP A 88 3.16 7.76 12.05
CA ASP A 88 3.89 6.49 12.12
C ASP A 88 2.97 5.37 12.63
N TYR A 89 3.17 4.15 12.13
CA TYR A 89 2.25 3.04 12.42
C TYR A 89 2.24 2.68 13.92
N CYS A 90 3.38 2.85 14.59
CA CYS A 90 3.52 2.71 16.04
C CYS A 90 2.72 3.73 16.84
N ASP A 91 2.44 4.91 16.28
CA ASP A 91 1.76 6.02 16.96
C ASP A 91 0.25 6.01 16.73
N LEU A 92 -0.26 5.06 15.92
CA LEU A 92 -1.70 4.91 15.74
C LEU A 92 -2.39 4.52 17.05
N PRO A 93 -3.64 4.93 17.27
CA PRO A 93 -4.44 4.37 18.35
C PRO A 93 -4.67 2.87 18.16
N ASP A 94 -4.55 2.08 19.23
CA ASP A 94 -4.77 0.63 19.18
C ASP A 94 -6.16 0.27 18.66
N GLU A 95 -7.16 1.09 18.99
CA GLU A 95 -8.53 0.93 18.49
C GLU A 95 -8.65 1.09 16.97
N TRP A 96 -7.74 1.85 16.32
CA TRP A 96 -7.74 2.00 14.87
C TRP A 96 -7.16 0.76 14.20
N VAL A 97 -6.08 0.22 14.76
CA VAL A 97 -5.44 -1.00 14.26
C VAL A 97 -6.36 -2.21 14.47
N ALA A 98 -6.93 -2.36 15.66
CA ALA A 98 -7.86 -3.44 15.98
C ALA A 98 -9.19 -3.32 15.24
N GLY A 99 -9.67 -2.10 15.00
CA GLY A 99 -10.90 -1.80 14.28
C GLY A 99 -10.73 -1.64 12.76
N ALA A 100 -9.55 -1.91 12.23
CA ALA A 100 -9.25 -1.70 10.81
C ALA A 100 -10.16 -2.55 9.92
N LYS A 101 -10.79 -1.92 8.93
CA LYS A 101 -11.47 -2.62 7.84
C LYS A 101 -10.41 -3.13 6.88
N VAL A 102 -10.26 -4.45 6.82
CA VAL A 102 -9.32 -5.13 5.92
C VAL A 102 -10.05 -5.66 4.69
N GLU A 103 -9.50 -5.37 3.51
CA GLU A 103 -9.95 -5.90 2.23
C GLU A 103 -8.82 -6.69 1.56
N GLU A 104 -8.79 -8.00 1.80
CA GLU A 104 -7.67 -8.86 1.41
C GLU A 104 -7.51 -8.99 -0.12
N SER A 105 -8.60 -8.88 -0.89
CA SER A 105 -8.58 -8.97 -2.36
C SER A 105 -7.69 -7.91 -3.01
N ILE A 106 -7.54 -6.76 -2.36
CA ILE A 106 -6.71 -5.63 -2.82
C ILE A 106 -5.58 -5.32 -1.82
N ALA A 107 -5.36 -6.18 -0.82
CA ALA A 107 -4.36 -6.01 0.24
C ALA A 107 -4.40 -4.63 0.92
N ALA A 108 -5.61 -4.14 1.22
CA ALA A 108 -5.87 -2.81 1.76
C ALA A 108 -6.38 -2.90 3.20
N ALA A 109 -5.98 -1.95 4.05
CA ALA A 109 -6.59 -1.74 5.35
C ALA A 109 -6.84 -0.25 5.59
N SER A 110 -7.95 0.05 6.26
CA SER A 110 -8.32 1.42 6.57
C SER A 110 -9.14 1.53 7.84
N PHE A 111 -9.17 2.73 8.40
CA PHE A 111 -10.03 3.10 9.51
C PHE A 111 -10.68 4.44 9.22
N VAL A 112 -11.87 4.68 9.78
CA VAL A 112 -12.52 5.99 9.72
C VAL A 112 -12.58 6.55 11.13
N ASP A 113 -11.75 7.56 11.38
CA ASP A 113 -11.78 8.33 12.60
C ASP A 113 -13.02 9.24 12.62
N THR A 114 -14.06 8.78 13.32
CA THR A 114 -15.31 9.53 13.52
C THR A 114 -15.28 10.44 14.74
N LYS A 115 -14.25 10.34 15.59
CA LYS A 115 -14.15 11.06 16.87
C LYS A 115 -13.17 12.22 16.81
N GLY A 116 -12.18 12.17 15.92
CA GLY A 116 -11.19 13.20 15.70
C GLY A 116 -11.31 13.89 14.34
N ASP A 117 -10.21 14.50 13.91
CA ASP A 117 -10.10 15.30 12.69
C ASP A 117 -9.45 14.54 11.53
N LYS A 118 -9.04 13.28 11.74
CA LYS A 118 -8.24 12.52 10.78
C LYS A 118 -9.07 11.85 9.68
N GLY A 119 -10.37 11.69 9.89
CA GLY A 119 -11.31 11.21 8.86
C GLY A 119 -10.92 9.82 8.34
N PHE A 120 -10.70 9.69 7.03
CA PHE A 120 -10.31 8.40 6.43
C PHE A 120 -8.80 8.19 6.58
N VAL A 121 -8.42 7.04 7.15
CA VAL A 121 -7.03 6.68 7.44
C VAL A 121 -6.70 5.38 6.71
N SER A 122 -5.64 5.39 5.92
CA SER A 122 -5.13 4.25 5.13
C SER A 122 -3.77 3.82 5.67
N PHE A 123 -3.61 2.52 5.95
CA PHE A 123 -2.39 1.94 6.51
C PHE A 123 -2.34 0.43 6.25
N ASP A 124 -1.21 -0.19 6.59
CA ASP A 124 -1.05 -1.64 6.57
C ASP A 124 -1.26 -2.27 7.94
N VAL A 125 -1.73 -3.51 7.96
CA VAL A 125 -1.82 -4.37 9.15
C VAL A 125 -1.13 -5.71 8.85
N PRO A 126 -0.82 -6.55 9.86
CA PRO A 126 -0.14 -7.82 9.63
C PRO A 126 -0.76 -8.68 8.52
N SER A 127 -2.10 -8.74 8.41
CA SER A 127 -2.78 -9.53 7.38
C SER A 127 -2.56 -8.98 5.96
N THR A 128 -2.59 -7.66 5.75
CA THR A 128 -2.32 -7.05 4.44
C THR A 128 -0.86 -7.24 4.04
N VAL A 129 0.08 -7.13 4.99
CA VAL A 129 1.49 -7.41 4.74
C VAL A 129 1.72 -8.89 4.39
N CYS A 130 0.98 -9.83 5.00
CA CYS A 130 1.03 -11.23 4.59
C CYS A 130 0.61 -11.41 3.12
N VAL A 131 -0.45 -10.73 2.67
CA VAL A 131 -0.89 -10.79 1.27
C VAL A 131 0.20 -10.24 0.34
N LYS A 132 0.78 -9.08 0.68
CA LYS A 132 1.86 -8.43 -0.08
C LYS A 132 3.14 -9.28 -0.12
N ALA A 133 3.48 -9.96 0.97
CA ALA A 133 4.60 -10.89 1.05
C ALA A 133 4.42 -12.12 0.16
N ARG A 134 3.21 -12.71 0.14
CA ARG A 134 2.89 -13.82 -0.77
C ARG A 134 3.00 -13.38 -2.23
N TYR A 135 2.53 -12.18 -2.55
CA TYR A 135 2.67 -11.61 -3.88
C TYR A 135 4.15 -11.44 -4.27
N ALA A 136 4.96 -10.86 -3.39
CA ALA A 136 6.39 -10.70 -3.62
C ALA A 136 7.09 -12.06 -3.87
N LYS A 137 6.73 -13.10 -3.10
CA LYS A 137 7.24 -14.47 -3.29
C LYS A 137 6.79 -15.06 -4.63
N ALA A 138 5.50 -14.92 -4.99
CA ALA A 138 4.94 -15.46 -6.23
C ALA A 138 5.51 -14.80 -7.50
N MET A 139 5.85 -13.50 -7.41
CA MET A 139 6.43 -12.73 -8.49
C MET A 139 7.98 -12.78 -8.51
N CYS A 140 8.60 -13.60 -7.66
CA CYS A 140 10.06 -13.70 -7.53
C CYS A 140 10.76 -12.35 -7.31
N LEU A 141 10.13 -11.46 -6.54
CA LEU A 141 10.73 -10.20 -6.11
C LEU A 141 11.86 -10.48 -5.10
N GLY A 142 12.80 -9.55 -4.98
CA GLY A 142 13.91 -9.59 -4.03
C GLY A 142 13.49 -9.44 -2.55
N GLY A 143 12.19 -9.30 -2.27
CA GLY A 143 11.62 -9.27 -0.92
C GLY A 143 10.73 -8.05 -0.67
N LEU A 144 10.63 -7.65 0.61
CA LEU A 144 9.90 -6.48 1.06
C LEU A 144 10.87 -5.35 1.43
N PHE A 145 10.44 -4.10 1.24
CA PHE A 145 11.12 -2.89 1.69
C PHE A 145 10.16 -2.09 2.57
N TYR A 146 10.65 -1.49 3.67
CA TYR A 146 9.79 -0.84 4.67
C TYR A 146 10.15 0.65 4.81
N TRP A 147 9.19 1.55 4.58
CA TRP A 147 9.37 3.00 4.72
C TRP A 147 8.50 3.55 5.87
N THR A 148 9.06 3.94 7.02
CA THR A 148 10.39 3.51 7.50
C THR A 148 10.23 2.49 8.60
N GLY A 149 11.12 1.50 8.65
CA GLY A 149 11.04 0.46 9.67
C GLY A 149 11.04 0.96 11.13
N ALA A 150 11.43 2.22 11.37
CA ALA A 150 11.34 2.85 12.70
C ALA A 150 9.89 3.07 13.18
N GLY A 151 8.93 3.19 12.26
CA GLY A 151 7.51 3.34 12.58
C GLY A 151 6.81 2.02 12.92
N ASP A 152 7.52 0.89 12.97
CA ASP A 152 6.89 -0.42 13.18
C ASP A 152 6.45 -0.63 14.64
N ARG A 153 5.41 -1.44 14.82
CA ARG A 153 4.96 -1.89 16.13
C ARG A 153 5.77 -3.09 16.60
N ALA A 154 5.80 -3.31 17.91
CA ALA A 154 6.34 -4.52 18.50
C ALA A 154 5.28 -5.64 18.58
N GLY A 155 5.73 -6.88 18.77
CA GLY A 155 4.85 -8.00 19.09
C GLY A 155 3.98 -8.45 17.90
N PRO A 156 2.73 -8.86 18.13
CA PRO A 156 1.88 -9.47 17.10
C PRO A 156 1.46 -8.50 16.00
N GLU A 157 1.53 -7.19 16.23
CA GLU A 157 1.16 -6.16 15.28
C GLU A 157 2.33 -5.71 14.38
N SER A 158 3.55 -6.23 14.59
CA SER A 158 4.71 -5.87 13.77
C SER A 158 4.50 -6.25 12.30
N LEU A 159 4.56 -5.24 11.42
CA LEU A 159 4.50 -5.40 9.98
C LEU A 159 5.77 -6.09 9.45
N VAL A 160 6.92 -5.78 10.04
CA VAL A 160 8.20 -6.41 9.66
C VAL A 160 8.19 -7.89 10.02
N ALA A 161 7.75 -8.25 11.22
CA ALA A 161 7.67 -9.64 11.64
C ALA A 161 6.66 -10.44 10.81
N ALA A 162 5.51 -9.85 10.47
CA ALA A 162 4.50 -10.48 9.62
C ALA A 162 5.03 -10.78 8.21
N GLY A 163 5.70 -9.81 7.59
CA GLY A 163 6.30 -9.98 6.27
C GLY A 163 7.43 -11.01 6.27
N TRP A 164 8.34 -10.95 7.26
CA TRP A 164 9.42 -11.92 7.41
C TRP A 164 8.91 -13.37 7.51
N LYS A 165 7.95 -13.60 8.41
CA LYS A 165 7.34 -14.93 8.62
C LYS A 165 6.70 -15.46 7.34
N THR A 166 6.03 -14.60 6.58
CA THR A 166 5.33 -15.00 5.35
C THR A 166 6.28 -15.28 4.18
N LEU A 167 7.37 -14.52 4.04
CA LEU A 167 8.37 -14.80 3.01
C LEU A 167 9.07 -16.16 3.25
N HIS A 168 9.29 -16.52 4.51
CA HIS A 168 10.01 -17.72 4.92
C HIS A 168 9.12 -18.91 5.29
N SER A 169 7.80 -18.77 5.22
CA SER A 169 6.91 -19.90 5.41
C SER A 169 7.08 -20.90 4.26
N LYS A 170 7.09 -22.20 4.61
CA LYS A 170 7.21 -23.30 3.64
C LYS A 170 6.01 -23.33 2.71
#